data_AF-A0A376P3L3-F1
#
_entry.id   AF-A0A376P3L3-F1
#
_cell.length_a   1.000
_cell.length_b   1.000
_cell.length_c   1.000
_cell.angle_alpha   90.00
_cell.angle_beta   90.00
_cell.angle_gamma   90.00
#
_symmetry.space_group_name_H-M   'P 1'
#
loop_
_entity.id
_entity.type
_entity.pdbx_description
1 polymer ?
#
loop_
_entity_poly.entity_id
_entity_poly.type
_entity_poly.pdbx_seq_one_letter_code
_entity_poly.pdbx_strand_id
1 'polypeptide(L)' 'MSGFDRQHVDDAFFAGSTLKSNLLINIGYGDSSKLFARLPRLSFEEACGLL' A
#
# COMPACT_ATOMS: atom_id res chain seq x y z
N MET A 1 -1.90 -2.14 0.48
CA MET A 1 -2.96 -1.73 -0.46
C MET A 1 -3.63 -0.47 0.08
N SER A 2 -3.84 0.56 -0.75
CA SER A 2 -4.52 1.82 -0.36
C SER A 2 -5.96 1.94 -0.87
N GLY A 3 -6.39 1.08 -1.79
CA GLY A 3 -7.75 1.03 -2.34
C GLY A 3 -8.73 0.26 -1.46
N PHE A 4 -8.89 0.65 -0.20
CA PHE A 4 -9.86 0.07 0.75
C PHE A 4 -10.70 1.18 1.40
N ASP A 5 -11.83 0.80 2.00
CA ASP A 5 -12.64 1.73 2.79
C ASP A 5 -11.98 2.00 4.15
N ARG A 6 -11.27 3.13 4.23
CA ARG A 6 -10.61 3.57 5.47
C ARG A 6 -11.59 3.85 6.59
N GLN A 7 -12.76 4.44 6.30
CA GLN A 7 -13.72 4.82 7.33
C GLN A 7 -14.29 3.57 7.99
N HIS A 8 -14.64 2.57 7.18
CA HIS A 8 -15.16 1.31 7.70
C HIS A 8 -14.14 0.58 8.59
N VAL A 9 -12.87 0.57 8.19
CA VAL A 9 -11.79 -0.02 9.02
C VAL A 9 -11.57 0.78 10.31
N ASP A 10 -11.57 2.10 10.23
CA ASP A 10 -11.40 2.96 11.40
C ASP A 10 -12.55 2.77 12.42
N ASP A 11 -13.78 2.68 11.94
CA ASP A 11 -14.96 2.47 12.79
C ASP A 11 -14.95 1.09 13.45
N ALA A 12 -14.52 0.05 12.72
CA ALA A 12 -14.51 -1.32 13.23
C ALA A 12 -13.40 -1.56 14.27
N PHE A 13 -12.22 -0.95 14.09
CA PHE A 13 -11.02 -1.31 14.86
C PHE A 13 -10.42 -0.18 15.70
N PHE A 14 -10.74 1.08 15.39
CA PHE A 14 -10.10 2.26 15.99
C PHE A 14 -11.10 3.29 16.55
N ALA A 15 -12.37 2.91 16.73
CA ALA A 15 -13.40 3.78 17.29
C ALA A 15 -12.97 4.38 18.64
N GLY A 16 -13.14 5.70 18.79
CA GLY A 16 -12.77 6.44 19.99
C GLY A 16 -11.27 6.70 20.16
N SER A 17 -10.43 6.26 19.21
CA SER A 17 -9.00 6.56 19.21
C SER A 17 -8.66 7.73 18.27
N THR A 18 -7.41 8.20 18.34
CA THR A 18 -6.85 9.17 17.39
C THR A 18 -6.16 8.49 16.20
N LEU A 19 -6.17 7.16 16.15
CA LEU A 19 -5.50 6.38 15.10
C LEU A 19 -6.32 6.39 13.81
N LYS A 20 -5.60 6.30 12.68
CA LYS A 20 -6.16 6.25 11.33
C LYS A 20 -5.49 5.16 10.51
N SER A 21 -6.31 4.35 9.83
CA SER A 21 -5.82 3.36 8.89
C SER A 21 -5.16 4.04 7.68
N ASN A 22 -3.96 3.59 7.35
CA ASN A 22 -3.16 4.14 6.24
C ASN A 22 -2.98 3.11 5.13
N LEU A 23 -2.46 1.93 5.49
CA LEU A 23 -2.10 0.90 4.53
C LEU A 23 -2.46 -0.48 5.10
N LEU A 24 -3.12 -1.30 4.28
CA LEU A 24 -3.32 -2.72 4.59
C LEU A 24 -2.14 -3.54 4.07
N ILE A 25 -1.53 -4.34 4.94
CA ILE A 25 -0.47 -5.28 4.62
C ILE A 25 -1.03 -6.70 4.76
N ASN A 26 -1.19 -7.40 3.64
CA ASN A 26 -1.60 -8.80 3.64
C ASN A 26 -0.36 -9.68 3.69
N ILE A 27 -0.32 -10.63 4.61
CA ILE A 27 0.80 -11.56 4.79
C ILE A 27 0.27 -12.98 4.59
N GLY A 28 0.98 -13.77 3.79
CA GLY A 28 0.62 -15.15 3.48
C GLY A 28 1.48 -15.71 2.35
N TYR A 29 1.18 -16.92 1.92
CA TYR A 29 1.85 -17.56 0.79
C TYR A 29 1.18 -17.16 -0.53
N GLY A 30 1.96 -16.55 -1.43
CA GLY A 30 1.50 -16.18 -2.77
C GLY A 30 1.62 -17.33 -3.78
N ASP A 31 0.78 -17.30 -4.80
CA ASP A 31 0.87 -18.19 -5.96
C ASP A 31 1.94 -17.68 -6.94
N SER A 32 3.06 -18.41 -7.05
CA SER A 32 4.19 -18.01 -7.89
C SER A 32 3.85 -17.97 -9.38
N SER A 33 2.82 -18.71 -9.82
CA SER A 33 2.37 -18.72 -11.22
C SER A 33 1.63 -17.44 -11.63
N LYS A 34 1.18 -16.64 -10.65
CA LYS A 34 0.43 -15.40 -10.87
C LYS A 34 1.27 -14.14 -10.69
N LEU A 35 2.58 -14.28 -10.49
CA LEU A 35 3.47 -13.15 -10.31
C LEU A 35 3.70 -12.45 -11.64
N PHE A 36 3.44 -11.14 -11.67
CA PHE A 36 3.84 -10.28 -12.77
C PHE A 36 5.36 -10.05 -12.74
N ALA A 37 5.95 -9.88 -13.93
CA ALA A 37 7.31 -9.38 -14.03
C ALA A 37 7.42 -7.98 -13.40
N ARG A 38 8.64 -7.60 -13.02
CA ARG A 38 8.91 -6.27 -12.48
C ARG A 38 8.52 -5.21 -13.50
N LEU A 39 7.55 -4.36 -13.15
CA LEU A 39 7.14 -3.24 -13.99
C LEU A 39 8.28 -2.22 -14.15
N PRO A 40 8.27 -1.39 -15.21
CA PRO A 40 9.22 -0.31 -15.39
C PRO A 40 9.33 0.59 -14.15
N ARG A 41 10.49 1.18 -13.96
CA ARG A 41 10.75 2.22 -12.95
C ARG A 41 11.37 3.40 -13.69
N LEU A 42 11.10 4.60 -13.20
CA LEU A 42 11.77 5.80 -13.68
C LEU A 42 13.28 5.63 -13.55
N SER A 43 14.04 6.22 -14.49
CA SER A 43 15.48 6.37 -14.31
C SER A 43 15.75 7.30 -13.12
N PHE A 44 17.00 7.32 -12.68
CA PHE A 44 17.40 8.22 -11.60
C PHE A 44 17.18 9.70 -11.98
N GLU A 45 17.56 10.08 -13.19
CA GLU A 45 17.45 11.43 -13.73
C GLU A 45 15.99 11.87 -13.86
N GLU A 46 15.07 10.95 -14.15
CA GLU A 46 13.63 11.21 -14.19
C GLU A 46 13.03 11.36 -12.79
N ALA A 47 13.52 10.59 -11.81
CA ALA A 47 12.96 10.56 -10.46
C ALA A 47 13.53 11.63 -9.54
N CYS A 48 14.73 12.16 -9.83
CA CYS A 48 15.49 13.02 -8.93
C CYS A 48 15.86 14.36 -9.59
N GLY A 49 15.55 15.46 -8.91
CA GLY A 49 16.09 16.79 -9.22
C GLY A 49 17.23 17.16 -8.26
N LEU A 50 18.21 17.90 -8.75
CA LEU A 50 19.22 18.55 -7.90
C LEU A 50 18.65 19.89 -7.40
N LEU A 51 18.77 20.14 -6.09
CA LEU A 51 18.38 21.39 -5.42
C LEU A 51 19.60 22.30 -5.22
#